data_AF-A0A0A9XII4-F1
#
_entry.id   AF-A0A0A9XII4-F1
#
_cell.length_a   1.000
_cell.length_b   1.000
_cell.length_c   1.000
_cell.angle_alpha   90.00
_cell.angle_beta   90.00
_cell.angle_gamma   90.00
#
_symmetry.space_group_name_H-M   'P 1'
#
loop_
_entity.id
_entity.type
_entity.pdbx_description
1 polymer ?
#
loop_
_entity_poly.entity_id
_entity_poly.type
_entity_poly.pdbx_seq_one_letter_code
_entity_poly.pdbx_strand_id
1 'polypeptide(L)'
;MNLFRLRVFLPRTLYTVEDIEDVRHAAETYQKLLQTSVSEVLAEFKLWVAKWNRIVENGGELPDSLSLVCAECDEEMYPSIWKLLIFYIRFLWPQPLQKGVFQLSVASKLG
;
A
#
# COMPACT_ATOMS: atom_id res chain seq x y z
N MET A 1 7.67 -8.23 -14.51
CA MET A 1 7.37 -7.60 -13.21
C MET A 1 5.89 -7.75 -12.96
N ASN A 2 5.48 -8.57 -11.99
CA ASN A 2 4.07 -8.93 -11.78
C ASN A 2 3.43 -7.97 -10.76
N LEU A 3 2.72 -6.96 -11.26
CA LEU A 3 2.06 -5.95 -10.43
C LEU A 3 0.83 -6.52 -9.68
N PHE A 4 0.27 -7.67 -10.09
CA PHE A 4 -0.86 -8.30 -9.40
C PHE A 4 -0.49 -8.74 -7.97
N ARG A 5 0.78 -9.05 -7.71
CA ARG A 5 1.25 -9.42 -6.36
C ARG A 5 1.20 -8.26 -5.36
N LEU A 6 1.12 -7.02 -5.83
CA LEU A 6 0.98 -5.85 -4.96
C LEU A 6 -0.44 -5.72 -4.38
N ARG A 7 -1.41 -6.49 -4.85
CA ARG A 7 -2.75 -6.57 -4.24
C ARG A 7 -2.70 -7.08 -2.80
N VAL A 8 -1.62 -7.76 -2.41
CA VAL A 8 -1.42 -8.28 -1.05
C VAL A 8 -1.45 -7.17 0.00
N PHE A 9 -1.10 -5.94 -0.38
CA PHE A 9 -1.11 -4.75 0.49
C PHE A 9 -2.48 -4.09 0.61
N LEU A 10 -3.50 -4.54 -0.14
CA LEU A 10 -4.85 -4.03 0.01
C LEU A 10 -5.48 -4.53 1.31
N PRO A 11 -6.32 -3.71 1.99
CA PRO A 11 -7.01 -4.12 3.20
C PRO A 11 -7.99 -5.26 2.91
N ARG A 12 -8.04 -6.26 3.79
CA ARG A 12 -8.99 -7.37 3.75
C ARG A 12 -9.23 -7.94 5.14
N THR A 13 -10.32 -8.69 5.28
CA THR A 13 -10.76 -9.26 6.56
C THR A 13 -9.94 -10.47 6.99
N LEU A 14 -9.22 -11.13 6.08
CA LEU A 14 -8.41 -12.28 6.37
C LEU A 14 -7.11 -12.23 5.58
N TYR A 15 -5.99 -12.35 6.28
CA TYR A 15 -4.67 -12.56 5.70
C TYR A 15 -4.20 -13.99 5.98
N THR A 16 -3.66 -14.67 4.99
CA THR A 16 -3.21 -16.05 5.04
C THR A 16 -1.67 -16.14 5.05
N VAL A 17 -1.14 -17.36 5.21
CA VAL A 17 0.30 -17.61 5.07
C VAL A 17 0.78 -17.34 3.63
N GLU A 18 -0.07 -17.60 2.64
CA GLU A 18 0.25 -17.30 1.22
C GLU A 18 0.48 -15.80 1.02
N ASP A 19 -0.23 -14.95 1.76
CA ASP A 19 -0.04 -13.50 1.70
C ASP A 19 1.33 -13.06 2.21
N ILE A 20 1.87 -13.75 3.23
CA ILE A 20 3.21 -13.48 3.73
C ILE A 20 4.24 -13.79 2.65
N GLU A 21 4.05 -14.90 1.93
CA GLU A 21 4.94 -15.28 0.83
C GLU A 21 4.80 -14.34 -0.37
N ASP A 22 3.61 -13.85 -0.68
CA ASP A 22 3.41 -12.82 -1.70
C ASP A 22 4.09 -11.50 -1.33
N VAL A 23 4.03 -11.07 -0.06
CA VAL A 23 4.77 -9.89 0.42
C VAL A 23 6.28 -10.10 0.32
N ARG A 24 6.79 -11.28 0.69
CA ARG A 24 8.21 -11.62 0.54
C ARG A 24 8.65 -11.48 -0.91
N HIS A 25 7.92 -12.10 -1.84
CA HIS A 25 8.23 -12.00 -3.26
C HIS A 25 8.12 -10.57 -3.79
N ALA A 26 7.15 -9.78 -3.33
CA ALA A 26 7.03 -8.38 -3.70
C ALA A 26 8.24 -7.59 -3.20
N ALA A 27 8.63 -7.75 -1.94
CA ALA A 27 9.79 -7.10 -1.36
C ALA A 27 11.09 -7.43 -2.11
N GLU A 28 11.29 -8.70 -2.48
CA GLU A 28 12.42 -9.15 -3.30
C GLU A 28 12.38 -8.54 -4.71
N THR A 29 11.21 -8.57 -5.35
CA THR A 29 11.00 -8.02 -6.70
C THR A 29 11.29 -6.52 -6.75
N TYR A 30 10.92 -5.78 -5.70
CA TYR A 30 11.01 -4.33 -5.64
C TYR A 30 12.14 -3.84 -4.73
N GLN A 31 13.07 -4.71 -4.31
CA GLN A 31 14.12 -4.35 -3.35
C GLN A 31 14.92 -3.10 -3.75
N LYS A 32 15.24 -2.98 -5.05
CA LYS A 32 15.96 -1.80 -5.60
C LYS A 32 15.17 -0.50 -5.45
N LEU A 33 13.84 -0.57 -5.55
CA LEU A 33 12.95 0.58 -5.36
C LEU A 33 12.87 0.96 -3.88
N LEU A 34 12.75 -0.05 -3.01
CA LEU A 34 12.50 0.16 -1.58
C LEU A 34 13.73 0.66 -0.84
N GLN A 35 14.91 0.15 -1.22
CA GLN A 35 16.17 0.34 -0.47
C GLN A 35 16.05 -0.13 0.99
N THR A 36 15.15 -1.10 1.22
CA THR A 36 14.77 -1.66 2.52
C THR A 36 14.92 -3.18 2.47
N SER A 37 15.21 -3.82 3.60
CA SER A 37 15.32 -5.29 3.67
C SER A 37 13.94 -5.96 3.58
N VAL A 38 13.89 -7.20 3.09
CA VAL A 38 12.65 -8.00 3.05
C VAL A 38 12.06 -8.18 4.46
N SER A 39 12.91 -8.34 5.47
CA SER A 39 12.49 -8.46 6.88
C SER A 39 11.77 -7.22 7.39
N GLU A 40 12.23 -6.02 7.04
CA GLU A 40 11.59 -4.76 7.43
C GLU A 40 10.24 -4.60 6.73
N VAL A 41 10.15 -4.93 5.44
CA VAL A 41 8.87 -4.91 4.70
C VAL A 41 7.86 -5.87 5.32
N LEU A 42 8.29 -7.07 5.74
CA LEU A 42 7.43 -8.03 6.44
C LEU A 42 7.00 -7.53 7.82
N ALA A 43 7.86 -6.79 8.53
CA ALA A 43 7.53 -6.19 9.83
C ALA A 43 6.49 -5.08 9.67
N GLU A 44 6.70 -4.16 8.70
CA GLU A 44 5.71 -3.15 8.32
C GLU A 44 4.37 -3.80 7.95
N PHE A 45 4.41 -4.89 7.16
CA PHE A 45 3.20 -5.58 6.73
C PHE A 45 2.39 -6.16 7.89
N LYS A 46 3.04 -6.70 8.92
CA LYS A 46 2.33 -7.18 10.12
C LYS A 46 1.63 -6.04 10.86
N LEU A 47 2.28 -4.88 10.98
CA LEU A 47 1.68 -3.69 11.59
C LEU A 47 0.52 -3.14 10.74
N TRP A 48 0.65 -3.22 9.42
CA TRP A 48 -0.38 -2.82 8.46
C TRP A 48 -1.62 -3.71 8.57
N VAL A 49 -1.44 -5.04 8.63
CA VAL A 49 -2.53 -5.99 8.87
C VAL A 49 -3.20 -5.73 10.23
N ALA A 50 -2.41 -5.51 11.28
CA ALA A 50 -2.94 -5.22 12.62
C ALA A 50 -3.81 -3.95 12.64
N LYS A 51 -3.43 -2.90 11.89
CA LYS A 51 -4.24 -1.69 11.72
C LYS A 51 -5.63 -2.03 11.17
N TRP A 52 -5.70 -2.76 10.06
CA TRP A 52 -6.97 -3.08 9.40
C TRP A 52 -7.84 -4.03 10.22
N ASN A 53 -7.23 -5.05 10.83
CA ASN A 53 -7.95 -5.94 11.75
C ASN A 53 -8.60 -5.14 12.88
N ARG A 54 -7.86 -4.21 13.50
CA ARG A 54 -8.39 -3.36 14.55
C ARG A 54 -9.54 -2.46 14.06
N ILE A 55 -9.49 -1.95 12.84
CA ILE A 55 -10.60 -1.17 12.26
C ILE A 55 -11.85 -2.04 12.15
N VAL A 56 -11.72 -3.25 11.58
CA VAL A 56 -12.82 -4.20 11.41
C VAL A 56 -13.40 -4.66 12.76
N GLU A 57 -12.54 -4.97 13.73
CA GLU A 57 -12.94 -5.39 15.09
C GLU A 57 -13.73 -4.30 15.83
N ASN A 58 -13.45 -3.02 15.54
CA ASN A 58 -14.19 -1.89 16.11
C ASN A 58 -15.45 -1.51 15.32
N GLY A 59 -15.85 -2.31 14.32
CA GLY A 59 -17.02 -2.07 13.49
C GLY A 59 -16.80 -1.03 12.38
N GLY A 60 -15.55 -0.67 12.09
CA GLY A 60 -15.18 0.17 10.95
C GLY A 60 -15.18 -0.60 9.64
N GLU A 61 -15.32 0.14 8.53
CA GLU A 61 -15.30 -0.41 7.18
C GLU A 61 -13.89 -0.33 6.58
N LEU A 62 -13.57 -1.29 5.72
CA LEU A 62 -12.34 -1.24 4.93
C LEU A 62 -12.51 -0.26 3.76
N PRO A 63 -11.46 0.46 3.37
CA PRO A 63 -11.51 1.34 2.21
C PRO A 63 -11.97 0.62 0.93
N ASP A 64 -12.91 1.21 0.21
CA ASP A 64 -13.49 0.65 -1.01
C ASP A 64 -12.65 0.90 -2.28
N SER A 65 -11.63 1.76 -2.17
CA SER A 65 -10.83 2.21 -3.30
C SER A 65 -9.36 2.35 -2.93
N LEU A 66 -8.50 2.07 -3.92
CA LEU A 66 -7.05 2.16 -3.79
C LEU A 66 -6.57 3.58 -3.40
N SER A 67 -7.31 4.61 -3.82
CA SER A 67 -7.00 6.00 -3.43
C SER A 67 -7.18 6.22 -1.93
N LEU A 68 -8.25 5.69 -1.34
CA LEU A 68 -8.48 5.74 0.11
C LEU A 68 -7.45 4.90 0.87
N VAL A 69 -7.10 3.71 0.36
CA VAL A 69 -6.03 2.89 0.94
C VAL A 69 -4.73 3.68 1.04
N CYS A 70 -4.36 4.44 0.01
CA CYS A 70 -3.16 5.26 0.01
C CYS A 70 -3.28 6.49 0.92
N ALA A 71 -4.45 7.12 0.96
CA ALA A 71 -4.70 8.26 1.85
C ALA A 71 -4.59 7.87 3.34
N GLU A 72 -4.95 6.63 3.66
CA GLU A 72 -4.83 6.09 5.01
C GLU A 72 -3.49 5.37 5.30
N CYS A 73 -2.59 5.30 4.33
CA CYS A 73 -1.27 4.73 4.51
C CYS A 73 -0.32 5.79 5.07
N ASP A 74 -0.08 5.73 6.38
CA ASP A 74 0.88 6.59 7.06
C ASP A 74 2.31 6.30 6.54
N GLU A 75 2.92 7.27 5.86
CA GLU A 75 4.24 7.14 5.25
C GLU A 75 5.36 7.00 6.29
N GLU A 76 5.20 7.57 7.49
CA GLU A 76 6.19 7.48 8.55
C GLU A 76 6.14 6.09 9.20
N MET A 77 4.94 5.52 9.36
CA MET A 77 4.74 4.22 9.98
C MET A 77 4.91 3.04 9.01
N TYR A 78 4.59 3.22 7.72
CA TYR A 78 4.59 2.18 6.69
C TYR A 78 5.30 2.62 5.39
N PRO A 79 6.55 3.10 5.45
CA PRO A 79 7.23 3.72 4.30
C PRO A 79 7.39 2.79 3.10
N SER A 80 7.63 1.50 3.31
CA SER A 80 7.81 0.53 2.23
C SER A 80 6.46 0.19 1.58
N ILE A 81 5.42 0.00 2.39
CA ILE A 81 4.07 -0.28 1.89
C ILE A 81 3.54 0.91 1.10
N TRP A 82 3.74 2.13 1.59
CA TRP A 82 3.36 3.35 0.88
C TRP A 82 4.00 3.42 -0.50
N LYS A 83 5.32 3.21 -0.61
CA LYS A 83 6.03 3.18 -1.90
C LYS A 83 5.44 2.13 -2.85
N LEU A 84 5.13 0.93 -2.34
CA LEU A 84 4.56 -0.16 -3.14
C LEU A 84 3.13 0.14 -3.61
N LEU A 85 2.30 0.76 -2.77
CA LEU A 85 0.95 1.18 -3.12
C LEU A 85 0.94 2.31 -4.16
N ILE A 86 1.82 3.31 -4.01
CA ILE A 86 1.98 4.39 -5.00
C ILE A 86 2.49 3.83 -6.33
N PHE A 87 3.43 2.90 -6.28
CA PHE A 87 3.91 2.19 -7.46
C PHE A 87 2.78 1.39 -8.12
N TYR A 88 1.98 0.67 -7.35
CA TYR A 88 0.81 -0.06 -7.83
C TYR A 88 -0.20 0.86 -8.54
N ILE A 89 -0.56 2.01 -7.95
CA ILE A 89 -1.43 3.02 -8.58
C ILE A 89 -0.84 3.49 -9.91
N ARG A 90 0.43 3.91 -9.91
CA ARG A 90 1.06 4.55 -11.07
C ARG A 90 1.16 3.63 -12.28
N PHE A 91 1.30 2.31 -12.08
CA PHE A 91 1.58 1.37 -13.15
C PHE A 91 0.42 0.43 -13.52
N LEU A 92 -0.60 0.25 -12.68
CA LEU A 92 -1.78 -0.57 -13.01
C LEU A 92 -3.08 0.20 -13.20
N TRP A 93 -3.18 1.46 -12.80
CA TRP A 93 -4.39 2.24 -13.08
C TRP A 93 -4.35 2.72 -14.55
N PRO A 94 -5.27 2.28 -15.42
CA PRO A 94 -5.28 2.76 -16.80
C PRO A 94 -5.62 4.26 -16.78
N GLN A 95 -4.68 5.11 -17.17
CA GLN A 95 -5.00 6.46 -17.63
C GLN A 95 -5.79 6.31 -18.94
N PRO A 96 -7.06 6.76 -18.96
CA PRO A 96 -7.32 7.95 -19.75
C PRO A 96 -8.33 8.92 -19.09
N LEU A 97 -7.95 10.21 -19.06
CA LEU A 97 -8.77 11.41 -18.77
C LEU A 97 -9.18 11.53 -17.28
N GLN A 98 -8.79 12.55 -16.51
CA GLN A 98 -8.74 13.97 -16.84
C GLN A 98 -7.64 14.70 -16.05
N LYS A 99 -6.93 15.58 -16.75
CA LYS A 99 -6.36 16.80 -16.20
C LYS A 99 -7.46 17.50 -15.38
N GLY A 100 -7.40 17.50 -14.05
CA GLY A 100 -8.41 18.20 -13.27
C GLY A 100 -8.29 18.16 -11.76
N VAL A 101 -7.86 17.05 -11.15
CA VAL A 101 -8.07 16.89 -9.68
C VAL A 101 -6.78 16.63 -8.87
N PHE A 102 -5.67 16.23 -9.49
CA PHE A 102 -4.44 15.89 -8.73
C PHE A 102 -3.43 17.03 -8.52
N GLN A 103 -3.80 18.28 -8.78
CA GLN A 103 -2.91 19.44 -8.58
C GLN A 103 -3.06 20.15 -7.23
N LEU A 104 -3.95 19.72 -6.32
CA LEU A 104 -4.31 20.56 -5.15
C LEU A 104 -3.89 20.06 -3.75
N SER A 105 -3.15 18.97 -3.59
CA SER A 105 -2.78 18.49 -2.25
C SER A 105 -1.28 18.49 -1.92
N VAL A 106 -0.39 18.50 -2.92
CA VAL A 106 1.06 18.45 -2.66
C VAL A 106 1.71 19.85 -2.66
N ALA A 107 1.01 20.88 -3.14
CA ALA A 107 1.52 22.26 -3.19
C ALA A 107 1.31 23.06 -1.90
N SER A 108 0.53 22.57 -0.92
CA SER A 108 0.19 23.32 0.30
C SER A 108 1.09 23.04 1.52
N LYS A 109 2.14 22.22 1.37
CA LYS A 109 3.12 21.94 2.46
C LYS A 109 4.53 22.51 2.22
N LEU A 110 4.72 23.39 1.23
CA LEU A 110 5.99 24.09 1.00
C LEU A 110 5.84 25.62 0.90
N GLY A 111 4.89 26.18 1.66
CA GLY A 111 4.78 27.63 1.90
C GLY A 111 5.22 27.97 3.31
#